data_AF-A0A355C8P3-F1
#
_entry.id   AF-A0A355C8P3-F1
#
_cell.length_a   1.000
_cell.length_b   1.000
_cell.length_c   1.000
_cell.angle_alpha   90.00
_cell.angle_beta   90.00
_cell.angle_gamma   90.00
#
_symmetry.space_group_name_H-M   'P 1'
#
loop_
_entity.id
_entity.type
_entity.pdbx_description
1 polymer ?
#
loop_
_entity_poly.entity_id
_entity_poly.type
_entity_poly.pdbx_seq_one_letter_code
_entity_poly.pdbx_strand_id
1 'polypeptide(L)'
;FVSLKTGYSIGGFDYDKIQGNLVLGIGTAGEKFEAIGRGLLNIEGLPVYRDEVGGIGTPTSDEERTKITGETTHLLMIINGYSGREGLEEATDFSVELLKKYAGAEEIILSSTKS
;
A
#
# COMPACT_ATOMS: atom_id res chain seq x y z
N PHE A 1 -10.14 0.40 -9.58
CA PHE A 1 -10.66 1.41 -10.53
C PHE A 1 -9.75 2.63 -10.63
N VAL A 2 -9.30 3.20 -9.49
CA VAL A 2 -8.33 4.32 -9.45
C VAL A 2 -7.13 4.07 -10.37
N SER A 3 -6.38 2.97 -10.16
CA SER A 3 -5.20 2.63 -10.95
C SER A 3 -5.46 2.54 -12.46
N LEU A 4 -6.60 1.98 -12.85
CA LEU A 4 -7.01 1.91 -14.26
C LEU A 4 -7.31 3.29 -14.85
N LYS A 5 -7.85 4.21 -14.05
CA LYS A 5 -8.24 5.54 -14.51
C LYS A 5 -7.08 6.52 -14.53
N THR A 6 -6.17 6.41 -13.57
CA THR A 6 -5.08 7.37 -13.34
C THR A 6 -3.72 6.87 -13.81
N GLY A 7 -3.56 5.57 -14.01
CA GLY A 7 -2.28 4.94 -14.34
C GLY A 7 -1.37 4.69 -13.14
N TYR A 8 -1.76 5.12 -11.93
CA TYR A 8 -0.94 4.94 -10.73
C TYR A 8 -1.09 3.54 -10.12
N SER A 9 0.03 2.91 -9.76
CA SER A 9 0.01 1.68 -8.94
C SER A 9 -0.46 2.03 -7.53
N ILE A 10 -1.33 1.18 -6.99
CA ILE A 10 -1.92 1.33 -5.66
C ILE A 10 -1.78 0.02 -4.87
N GLY A 11 -1.52 0.14 -3.57
CA GLY A 11 -1.55 -0.97 -2.60
C GLY A 11 -2.55 -0.67 -1.48
N GLY A 12 -3.17 -1.70 -0.92
CA GLY A 12 -4.16 -1.59 0.15
C GLY A 12 -3.87 -2.58 1.27
N PHE A 13 -3.77 -2.08 2.50
CA PHE A 13 -3.36 -2.86 3.66
C PHE A 13 -4.31 -2.62 4.84
N ASP A 14 -4.43 -3.63 5.68
CA ASP A 14 -5.11 -3.52 6.96
C ASP A 14 -4.23 -2.71 7.93
N TYR A 15 -4.63 -1.48 8.23
CA TYR A 15 -3.83 -0.56 9.04
C TYR A 15 -3.62 -1.08 10.46
N ASP A 16 -4.59 -1.82 11.02
CA ASP A 16 -4.50 -2.36 12.38
C ASP A 16 -3.45 -3.46 12.53
N LYS A 17 -2.93 -3.97 11.41
CA LYS A 17 -1.87 -4.99 11.38
C LYS A 17 -0.47 -4.41 11.20
N ILE A 18 -0.35 -3.10 11.02
CA ILE A 18 0.92 -2.39 10.85
C ILE A 18 1.52 -2.09 12.22
N GLN A 19 2.81 -2.42 12.40
CA GLN A 19 3.51 -2.19 13.66
C GLN A 19 4.54 -1.06 13.56
N GLY A 20 4.35 -0.02 14.36
CA GLY A 20 5.26 1.11 14.42
C GLY A 20 5.23 1.96 13.15
N ASN A 21 6.41 2.43 12.73
CA ASN A 21 6.52 3.35 11.60
C ASN A 21 6.61 2.62 10.25
N LEU A 22 5.94 3.18 9.25
CA LEU A 22 6.06 2.72 7.87
C LEU A 22 7.25 3.40 7.17
N VAL A 23 8.15 2.59 6.61
CA VAL A 23 9.32 3.07 5.85
C VAL A 23 9.40 2.40 4.48
N LEU A 24 9.98 3.11 3.51
CA LEU A 24 10.33 2.54 2.21
C LEU A 24 11.79 2.09 2.24
N GLY A 25 12.02 0.80 1.98
CA GLY A 25 13.35 0.19 1.96
C GLY A 25 13.58 -0.68 0.72
N ILE A 26 14.68 -1.43 0.75
CA ILE A 26 15.07 -2.39 -0.29
C ILE A 26 15.06 -3.79 0.32
N GLY A 27 14.42 -4.75 -0.35
CA GLY A 27 14.37 -6.13 0.11
C GLY A 27 15.75 -6.79 0.09
N THR A 28 15.99 -7.65 1.07
CA THR A 28 17.28 -8.32 1.28
C THR A 28 17.25 -9.79 0.87
N ALA A 29 18.41 -10.36 0.58
CA ALA A 29 18.53 -11.77 0.21
C ALA A 29 17.99 -12.68 1.32
N GLY A 30 17.06 -13.58 0.96
CA GLY A 30 16.44 -14.52 1.91
C GLY A 30 15.41 -13.90 2.86
N GLU A 31 15.04 -12.63 2.65
CA GLU A 31 13.97 -11.99 3.42
C GLU A 31 12.64 -12.71 3.19
N LYS A 32 11.99 -13.12 4.28
CA LYS A 32 10.70 -13.81 4.19
C LYS A 32 9.61 -12.81 3.79
N PHE A 33 8.98 -13.07 2.65
CA PHE A 33 7.81 -12.33 2.18
C PHE A 33 6.80 -13.32 1.59
N GLU A 34 5.59 -13.35 2.15
CA GLU A 34 4.52 -14.23 1.69
C GLU A 34 3.50 -13.42 0.90
N ALA A 35 3.61 -13.46 -0.43
CA ALA A 35 2.79 -12.69 -1.33
C ALA A 35 1.39 -13.30 -1.48
N ILE A 36 0.37 -12.44 -1.49
CA ILE A 36 -1.03 -12.88 -1.59
C ILE A 36 -1.25 -13.72 -2.85
N GLY A 37 -1.70 -14.96 -2.65
CA GLY A 37 -1.98 -15.91 -3.74
C GLY A 37 -0.76 -16.41 -4.52
N ARG A 38 0.46 -16.08 -4.10
CA ARG A 38 1.72 -16.51 -4.73
C ARG A 38 2.63 -17.31 -3.79
N GLY A 39 2.37 -17.26 -2.49
CA GLY A 39 3.21 -17.89 -1.48
C GLY A 39 4.51 -17.13 -1.28
N LEU A 40 5.59 -17.83 -0.92
CA LEU A 40 6.89 -17.19 -0.68
C LEU A 40 7.46 -16.56 -1.96
N LEU A 41 7.78 -15.28 -1.88
CA LEU A 41 8.32 -14.49 -2.99
C LEU A 41 9.71 -13.96 -2.63
N ASN A 42 10.66 -14.07 -3.56
CA ASN A 42 11.94 -13.38 -3.42
C ASN A 42 11.77 -11.89 -3.73
N ILE A 43 12.04 -11.03 -2.74
CA ILE A 43 11.95 -9.57 -2.84
C ILE A 43 13.32 -8.88 -2.84
N GLU A 44 14.41 -9.63 -2.95
CA GLU A 44 15.77 -9.09 -3.00
C GLU A 44 15.91 -8.02 -4.08
N GLY A 45 16.39 -6.83 -3.68
CA GLY A 45 16.61 -5.70 -4.58
C GLY A 45 15.34 -4.94 -5.00
N LEU A 46 14.15 -5.37 -4.55
CA LEU A 46 12.89 -4.67 -4.84
C LEU A 46 12.60 -3.57 -3.81
N PRO A 47 11.86 -2.52 -4.17
CA PRO A 47 11.27 -1.61 -3.19
C PRO A 47 10.27 -2.33 -2.30
N VAL A 48 10.34 -2.10 -0.99
CA VAL A 48 9.46 -2.73 0.01
C VAL A 48 8.95 -1.67 0.97
N TYR A 49 7.64 -1.60 1.16
CA TYR A 49 7.04 -0.89 2.29
C TYR A 49 7.16 -1.79 3.52
N ARG A 50 7.74 -1.28 4.60
CA ARG A 50 8.11 -2.08 5.77
C ARG A 50 7.63 -1.41 7.03
N ASP A 51 7.18 -2.23 7.95
CA ASP A 51 6.91 -1.87 9.34
C ASP A 51 8.01 -2.47 10.24
N GLU A 52 7.84 -2.43 11.56
CA GLU A 52 8.83 -2.97 12.50
C GLU A 52 8.95 -4.51 12.45
N VAL A 53 7.95 -5.20 11.92
CA VAL A 53 7.95 -6.67 11.81
C VAL A 53 8.61 -7.13 10.50
N GLY A 54 8.37 -6.42 9.40
CA GLY A 54 8.92 -6.78 8.10
C GLY A 54 8.24 -6.08 6.92
N GLY A 55 8.38 -6.65 5.73
CA GLY A 55 7.64 -6.17 4.56
C GLY A 55 6.13 -6.31 4.73
N ILE A 56 5.39 -5.28 4.33
CA ILE A 56 3.92 -5.29 4.22
C ILE A 56 3.48 -5.39 2.76
N GLY A 57 4.34 -4.95 1.85
CA GLY A 57 4.05 -4.91 0.43
C GLY A 57 5.24 -4.43 -0.39
N THR A 58 5.15 -4.67 -1.67
CA THR A 58 6.00 -4.12 -2.73
C THR A 58 5.09 -3.42 -3.74
N PRO A 59 5.61 -2.61 -4.67
CA PRO A 59 4.77 -1.97 -5.69
C PRO A 59 4.01 -2.94 -6.61
N THR A 60 4.31 -4.24 -6.54
CA THR A 60 3.76 -5.28 -7.42
C THR A 60 3.12 -6.46 -6.70
N SER A 61 3.21 -6.53 -5.36
CA SER A 61 2.67 -7.64 -4.55
C SER A 61 2.54 -7.21 -3.10
N ASP A 62 1.39 -7.49 -2.51
CA ASP A 62 1.10 -7.25 -1.08
C ASP A 62 1.36 -8.53 -0.27
N GLU A 63 1.57 -8.38 1.04
CA GLU A 63 1.94 -9.46 1.95
C GLU A 63 0.71 -10.00 2.73
N GLU A 64 0.67 -11.32 2.94
CA GLU A 64 -0.46 -12.04 3.55
C GLU A 64 -0.80 -11.60 4.99
N ARG A 65 0.20 -11.33 5.85
CA ARG A 65 -0.02 -10.85 7.22
C ARG A 65 -0.76 -9.50 7.23
N THR A 66 -0.50 -8.59 6.30
CA THR A 66 -1.13 -7.24 6.30
C THR A 66 -2.30 -7.06 5.33
N LYS A 67 -2.79 -8.15 4.74
CA LYS A 67 -3.90 -8.11 3.80
C LYS A 67 -5.21 -7.59 4.41
N ILE A 68 -5.97 -6.90 3.57
CA ILE A 68 -7.38 -6.55 3.83
C ILE A 68 -8.22 -7.84 3.88
N THR A 69 -9.13 -7.89 4.84
CA THR A 69 -10.11 -8.97 5.00
C THR A 69 -11.52 -8.38 5.16
N GLY A 70 -12.53 -9.23 5.31
CA GLY A 70 -13.88 -8.76 5.66
C GLY A 70 -13.99 -8.11 7.05
N GLU A 71 -12.96 -8.26 7.90
CA GLU A 71 -12.90 -7.72 9.26
C GLU A 71 -12.15 -6.39 9.34
N THR A 72 -11.49 -5.96 8.25
CA THR A 72 -10.67 -4.74 8.25
C THR A 72 -11.53 -3.50 8.43
N THR A 73 -11.25 -2.72 9.48
CA THR A 73 -11.96 -1.46 9.78
C THR A 73 -11.13 -0.22 9.46
N HIS A 74 -9.79 -0.32 9.48
CA HIS A 74 -8.90 0.78 9.17
C HIS A 74 -8.03 0.44 7.94
N LEU A 75 -8.08 1.30 6.92
CA LEU A 75 -7.39 1.09 5.65
C LEU A 75 -6.14 1.97 5.56
N LEU A 76 -5.01 1.35 5.22
CA LEU A 76 -3.86 2.05 4.65
C LEU A 76 -3.88 1.87 3.13
N MET A 77 -3.95 2.98 2.40
CA MET A 77 -3.82 2.99 0.95
C MET A 77 -2.53 3.71 0.54
N ILE A 78 -1.73 3.08 -0.31
CA ILE A 78 -0.49 3.66 -0.85
C ILE A 78 -0.68 3.89 -2.34
N ILE A 79 -0.39 5.10 -2.82
CA ILE A 79 -0.39 5.46 -4.24
C ILE A 79 1.04 5.79 -4.65
N ASN A 80 1.58 5.08 -5.65
CA ASN A 80 2.98 5.21 -6.07
C ASN A 80 3.16 6.23 -7.19
N GLY A 81 3.71 7.40 -6.85
CA GLY A 81 4.00 8.48 -7.81
C GLY A 81 5.37 8.40 -8.49
N TYR A 82 5.74 7.28 -9.12
CA TYR A 82 7.06 7.15 -9.78
C TYR A 82 7.27 8.15 -10.94
N SER A 83 6.18 8.64 -11.54
CA SER A 83 6.18 9.69 -12.57
C SER A 83 6.28 11.11 -12.00
N GLY A 84 6.45 11.27 -10.69
CA GLY A 84 6.44 12.57 -10.03
C GLY A 84 5.07 12.92 -9.44
N ARG A 85 4.88 14.20 -9.11
CA ARG A 85 3.70 14.68 -8.36
C ARG A 85 2.50 15.03 -9.24
N GLU A 86 2.70 15.27 -10.52
CA GLU A 86 1.65 15.66 -11.44
C GLU A 86 0.56 14.58 -11.50
N GLY A 87 -0.70 14.89 -11.22
CA GLY A 87 -1.79 13.91 -11.22
C GLY A 87 -1.97 13.12 -9.91
N LEU A 88 -1.03 13.20 -8.94
CA LEU A 88 -1.15 12.46 -7.68
C LEU A 88 -2.27 13.00 -6.80
N GLU A 89 -2.46 14.32 -6.77
CA GLU A 89 -3.50 14.95 -5.99
C GLU A 89 -4.88 14.52 -6.52
N GLU A 90 -5.07 14.59 -7.84
CA GLU A 90 -6.30 14.14 -8.50
C GLU A 90 -6.56 12.65 -8.29
N ALA A 91 -5.52 11.81 -8.32
CA ALA A 91 -5.65 10.39 -8.02
C ALA A 91 -6.01 10.13 -6.55
N THR A 92 -5.48 10.93 -5.64
CA THR A 92 -5.77 10.85 -4.20
C THR A 92 -7.21 11.26 -3.94
N ASP A 93 -7.64 12.42 -4.46
CA ASP A 93 -9.01 12.91 -4.32
C ASP A 93 -10.02 11.91 -4.90
N PHE A 94 -9.73 11.38 -6.08
CA PHE A 94 -10.59 10.37 -6.69
C PHE A 94 -10.67 9.07 -5.86
N SER A 95 -9.57 8.68 -5.21
CA SER A 95 -9.58 7.55 -4.27
C SER A 95 -10.47 7.83 -3.07
N VAL A 96 -10.36 9.02 -2.49
CA VAL A 96 -11.18 9.48 -1.35
C VAL A 96 -12.67 9.48 -1.69
N GLU A 97 -13.05 10.00 -2.86
CA GLU A 97 -14.44 9.99 -3.32
C GLU A 97 -15.00 8.56 -3.41
N LEU A 98 -14.25 7.64 -4.00
CA LEU A 98 -14.68 6.25 -4.13
C LEU A 98 -14.77 5.54 -2.78
N LEU A 99 -13.80 5.75 -1.89
CA LEU A 99 -13.80 5.17 -0.55
C LEU A 99 -14.99 5.67 0.27
N LYS A 100 -15.28 6.97 0.25
CA LYS A 100 -16.48 7.52 0.89
C LYS A 100 -17.77 6.94 0.30
N LYS A 101 -17.86 6.88 -1.03
CA LYS A 101 -19.09 6.46 -1.72
C LYS A 101 -19.40 4.97 -1.56
N TYR A 102 -18.40 4.10 -1.64
CA TYR A 102 -18.62 2.66 -1.75
C TYR A 102 -18.20 1.88 -0.50
N ALA A 103 -17.33 2.44 0.34
CA ALA A 103 -16.91 1.81 1.59
C ALA A 103 -17.37 2.57 2.85
N GLY A 104 -18.04 3.72 2.69
CA GLY A 104 -18.47 4.54 3.83
C GLY A 104 -17.29 5.06 4.65
N ALA A 105 -16.12 5.28 4.02
CA ALA A 105 -14.92 5.68 4.73
C ALA A 105 -15.09 7.07 5.38
N GLU A 106 -14.76 7.14 6.66
CA GLU A 106 -14.73 8.36 7.48
C GLU A 106 -13.30 8.60 7.98
N GLU A 107 -13.02 9.76 8.58
CA GLU A 107 -11.73 10.08 9.22
C GLU A 107 -10.48 9.85 8.35
N ILE A 108 -10.50 10.39 7.13
CA ILE A 108 -9.43 10.18 6.16
C ILE A 108 -8.26 11.13 6.42
N ILE A 109 -7.08 10.55 6.64
CA ILE A 109 -5.81 11.28 6.79
C ILE A 109 -4.98 11.10 5.52
N LEU A 110 -4.63 12.21 4.89
CA LEU A 110 -3.74 12.22 3.72
C LEU A 110 -2.34 12.61 4.16
N SER A 111 -1.34 11.86 3.69
CA SER A 111 0.06 12.16 3.91
C SER A 111 0.84 11.96 2.62
N SER A 112 1.90 12.74 2.42
CA SER A 112 2.83 12.55 1.32
C SER A 112 4.25 12.52 1.85
N THR A 113 5.02 11.49 1.51
CA THR A 113 6.47 11.50 1.71
C THR A 113 7.09 12.42 0.67
N LYS A 114 7.86 13.42 1.14
CA LYS A 114 8.68 14.23 0.23
C LYS A 114 9.81 13.35 -0.29
N SER A 115 9.99 13.31 -1.61
CA SER A 115 11.23 12.86 -2.25
C SER A 115 12.40 13.76 -1.87
#